data_AF-A0A3B9NM13-F1
#
_entry.id   AF-A0A3B9NM13-F1
#
_cell.length_a   1.000
_cell.length_b   1.000
_cell.length_c   1.000
_cell.angle_alpha   90.00
_cell.angle_beta   90.00
_cell.angle_gamma   90.00
#
_symmetry.space_group_name_H-M   'P 1'
#
loop_
_entity.id
_entity.type
_entity.pdbx_description
1 polymer ?
#
loop_
_entity_poly.entity_id
_entity_poly.type
_entity_poly.pdbx_seq_one_letter_code
_entity_poly.pdbx_strand_id
1 'polypeptide(L)' 'MAKNKKLLNETGLLREGIRIGMRYAEKRGVVEFEATDSHHEKVEYLYRLLVHDRLIQPLAKMDLSQKA' A
#
# COMPACT_ATOMS: atom_id res chain seq x y z
N MET A 1 -17.42 -16.74 4.63
CA MET A 1 -15.98 -16.56 4.31
C MET A 1 -15.77 -17.00 2.86
N ALA A 2 -15.70 -16.06 1.92
CA ALA A 2 -15.49 -16.44 0.52
C ALA A 2 -14.10 -17.05 0.36
N LYS A 3 -14.05 -18.31 -0.07
CA LYS A 3 -12.83 -19.07 -0.41
C LYS A 3 -11.96 -18.20 -1.32
N ASN A 4 -10.69 -17.99 -0.96
CA ASN A 4 -9.68 -17.18 -1.68
C ASN A 4 -9.85 -17.30 -3.21
N LYS A 5 -10.61 -16.37 -3.78
CA LYS A 5 -10.83 -16.31 -5.22
C LYS A 5 -9.62 -15.53 -5.73
N LYS A 6 -8.72 -16.21 -6.45
CA LYS A 6 -7.60 -15.53 -7.11
C LYS A 6 -8.16 -14.32 -7.85
N LEU A 7 -7.60 -13.15 -7.57
CA LEU A 7 -8.10 -11.95 -8.22
C LEU A 7 -7.70 -12.05 -9.70
N LEU A 8 -8.63 -11.71 -10.58
CA LEU A 8 -8.27 -11.53 -11.98
C LEU A 8 -7.40 -10.28 -12.04
N ASN A 9 -6.22 -10.38 -12.65
CA ASN A 9 -5.28 -9.27 -12.82
C ASN A 9 -4.69 -8.67 -11.52
N GLU A 10 -4.14 -9.50 -10.63
CA GLU A 10 -3.47 -9.09 -9.39
C GLU A 10 -2.45 -7.96 -9.58
N THR A 11 -1.61 -8.03 -10.62
CA THR A 11 -0.61 -6.99 -10.93
C THR A 11 -1.24 -5.64 -11.25
N GLY A 12 -2.32 -5.62 -12.03
CA GLY A 12 -3.04 -4.39 -12.36
C GLY A 12 -3.72 -3.78 -11.13
N LEU A 13 -4.34 -4.62 -10.31
CA LEU A 13 -4.97 -4.20 -9.06
C LEU A 13 -3.96 -3.63 -8.07
N LEU A 14 -2.76 -4.23 -7.97
CA LEU A 14 -1.68 -3.71 -7.13
C LEU A 14 -1.24 -2.32 -7.57
N ARG A 15 -1.00 -2.12 -8.88
CA ARG A 15 -0.61 -0.81 -9.44
C ARG A 15 -1.67 0.26 -9.15
N GLU A 16 -2.93 -0.10 -9.34
CA GLU A 16 -4.05 0.80 -9.10
C GLU A 16 -4.20 1.13 -7.60
N GLY A 17 -4.00 0.14 -6.73
CA GLY A 17 -3.99 0.32 -5.27
C GLY A 17 -2.92 1.31 -4.82
N ILE A 18 -1.70 1.20 -5.35
CA ILE A 18 -0.61 2.15 -5.07
C ILE A 18 -1.01 3.56 -5.57
N ARG A 19 -1.52 3.66 -6.80
CA ARG A 19 -1.95 4.93 -7.40
C ARG A 19 -3.01 5.65 -6.56
N ILE A 20 -3.99 4.93 -6.04
CA ILE A 20 -5.04 5.48 -5.17
C ILE A 20 -4.47 5.83 -3.79
N GLY A 21 -3.62 4.97 -3.23
CA GLY A 21 -2.94 5.22 -1.95
C GLY A 21 -2.10 6.49 -1.98
N MET A 22 -1.31 6.71 -3.05
CA MET A 22 -0.51 7.93 -3.20
C MET A 22 -1.38 9.19 -3.15
N ARG A 23 -2.46 9.22 -3.92
CA ARG A 23 -3.42 10.33 -3.91
C ARG A 23 -4.09 10.52 -2.55
N TYR A 24 -4.36 9.43 -1.81
CA TYR A 24 -4.92 9.53 -0.46
C TYR A 24 -3.94 10.23 0.48
N ALA A 25 -2.66 9.84 0.45
CA ALA A 25 -1.63 10.40 1.30
C ALA A 25 -1.36 11.88 1.00
N GLU A 26 -1.28 12.25 -0.30
CA GLU A 26 -1.16 13.65 -0.74
C GLU A 26 -2.36 14.49 -0.32
N LYS A 27 -3.58 13.99 -0.51
CA LYS A 27 -4.82 14.67 -0.06
C LYS A 27 -4.88 14.90 1.45
N ARG A 28 -4.25 14.00 2.22
CA ARG A 28 -4.13 14.13 3.67
C ARG A 28 -3.11 15.21 4.07
N GLY A 29 -2.26 15.66 3.14
CA GLY A 29 -1.25 16.69 3.37
C GLY A 29 -0.07 16.22 4.22
N VAL A 30 0.18 14.91 4.27
CA VAL A 30 1.24 14.31 5.13
C VAL A 30 2.49 13.88 4.37
N VAL A 31 2.43 13.86 3.03
CA VAL A 31 3.54 13.50 2.15
C VAL A 31 3.30 14.07 0.75
N GLU A 32 4.39 14.27 0.02
CA GLU A 32 4.43 14.50 -1.42
C GLU A 32 5.38 13.47 -2.01
N PHE A 33 4.96 12.74 -3.05
CA PHE A 33 5.79 11.70 -3.66
C PHE A 33 6.49 12.23 -4.90
N GLU A 34 7.79 12.00 -5.01
CA GLU A 34 8.56 12.36 -6.18
C GLU A 34 8.69 11.19 -7.16
N ALA A 35 9.03 11.48 -8.42
CA ALA A 35 9.26 10.43 -9.42
C ALA A 35 10.52 9.58 -9.12
N THR A 36 11.47 10.17 -8.39
CA THR A 36 12.76 9.61 -7.97
C THR A 36 12.66 8.68 -6.77
N ASP A 37 11.63 8.84 -5.95
CA ASP A 37 11.38 7.99 -4.78
C ASP A 37 11.29 6.50 -5.17
N SER A 38 11.94 5.66 -4.36
CA SER A 38 11.92 4.22 -4.56
C SER A 38 10.49 3.68 -4.51
N HIS A 39 10.16 2.75 -5.41
CA HIS A 39 8.88 2.04 -5.38
C HIS A 39 8.64 1.36 -4.02
N HIS A 40 9.71 0.85 -3.41
CA HIS A 40 9.63 0.17 -2.12
C HIS A 40 9.22 1.14 -1.00
N GLU A 41 9.86 2.30 -0.94
CA GLU A 41 9.58 3.34 0.07
C GLU A 41 8.15 3.85 -0.05
N LYS A 42 7.65 4.04 -1.28
CA LYS A 42 6.24 4.42 -1.51
C LYS A 42 5.29 3.38 -0.94
N VAL A 43 5.52 2.10 -1.24
CA VAL A 43 4.64 1.02 -0.77
C VAL A 43 4.66 0.91 0.75
N GLU A 44 5.84 0.98 1.36
CA GLU A 44 5.97 0.91 2.81
C GLU A 44 5.31 2.10 3.51
N TYR A 45 5.52 3.32 3.00
CA TYR A 45 4.87 4.52 3.51
C TYR A 45 3.35 4.39 3.47
N LEU A 46 2.80 3.96 2.33
CA LEU A 46 1.36 3.76 2.17
C LEU A 46 0.83 2.71 3.14
N TYR A 47 1.50 1.57 3.31
CA TYR A 47 1.10 0.56 4.29
C TYR A 47 1.02 1.14 5.71
N ARG A 48 2.08 1.84 6.15
CA ARG A 48 2.12 2.46 7.48
C ARG A 48 1.01 3.49 7.68
N LEU A 49 0.75 4.32 6.67
CA LEU A 49 -0.31 5.33 6.72
C LEU A 49 -1.70 4.69 6.81
N LEU A 50 -1.99 3.70 5.98
CA LEU A 50 -3.29 3.03 5.96
C LEU A 50 -3.56 2.27 7.28
N VAL A 51 -2.52 1.68 7.89
CA VAL A 51 -2.60 1.06 9.22
C VAL A 51 -2.83 2.12 10.30
N HIS A 52 -2.07 3.22 10.27
CA HIS A 52 -2.22 4.33 11.22
C HIS A 52 -3.65 4.89 11.19
N ASP A 53 -4.22 5.02 10.00
CA ASP A 53 -5.58 5.52 9.79
C ASP A 53 -6.67 4.46 10.00
N ARG A 54 -6.27 3.23 10.38
CA ARG A 54 -7.15 2.08 10.64
C ARG A 54 -8.02 1.70 9.43
N LEU A 55 -7.55 1.99 8.22
CA LEU A 55 -8.20 1.62 6.97
C LEU A 55 -7.92 0.16 6.58
N ILE A 56 -6.78 -0.37 7.04
CA ILE A 56 -6.41 -1.77 6.87
C ILE A 56 -5.95 -2.37 8.20
N GLN A 57 -6.04 -3.69 8.31
CA GLN A 57 -5.49 -4.42 9.44
C GLN A 57 -3.95 -4.49 9.31
N PRO A 58 -3.19 -4.22 10.40
CA PRO A 58 -1.76 -4.44 10.38
C PRO A 58 -1.43 -5.91 10.14
N LEU A 59 -0.38 -6.13 9.34
CA LEU A 59 0.24 -7.44 9.20
C LEU A 59 0.84 -7.88 10.54
N ALA A 60 0.89 -9.19 10.76
CA ALA A 60 1.60 -9.74 11.91
C ALA A 60 3.08 -9.34 11.83
N LYS A 61 3.74 -9.14 13.00
CA LYS A 61 5.14 -8.69 13.05
C LYS A 61 6.11 -9.57 12.25
N MET A 62 5.79 -10.85 12.10
CA MET A 62 6.59 -11.82 11.35
C MET A 62 6.49 -11.64 9.82
N ASP A 63 5.46 -10.94 9.34
CA ASP A 63 5.18 -10.72 7.92
C ASP A 63 5.55 -9.30 7.45
N LEU A 64 6.14 -8.47 8.32
CA LEU A 64 6.50 -7.07 8.02
C LEU A 64 7.68 -6.91 7.06
N SER A 65 8.32 -8.00 6.63
CA SER A 65 9.45 -7.96 5.69
C SER A 65 8.96 -8.14 4.26
N GLN A 66 8.92 -7.04 3.50
CA GLN A 66 8.78 -7.11 2.06
C GLN A 66 10.15 -7.58 1.51
N LYS A 67 10.25 -8.87 1.16
CA LYS A 67 11.45 -9.43 0.53
C LYS A 67 11.80 -8.60 -0.71
N ALA A 68 13.04 -8.10 -0.73
CA ALA A 68 13.64 -7.40 -1.87
C ALA A 68 13.69 -8.29 -3.12
#